data_AF-A0A2V5XJH1-F1
#
_entry.id   AF-A0A2V5XJH1-F1
#
_cell.length_a   1.000
_cell.length_b   1.000
_cell.length_c   1.000
_cell.angle_alpha   90.00
_cell.angle_beta   90.00
_cell.angle_gamma   90.00
#
_symmetry.space_group_name_H-M   'P 1'
#
loop_
_entity.id
_entity.type
_entity.pdbx_description
1 polymer ?
#
loop_
_entity_poly.entity_id
_entity_poly.type
_entity_poly.pdbx_seq_one_letter_code
_entity_poly.pdbx_strand_id
1 'polypeptide(L)'
;MNSEESKNDSAPGCDAASASPRDITARSFSLLPTPPRTDEVSREVTPVGDLDLRKATLRLMRGGNLSRAEAENFLGALLNPGATDAQVAAALAVLAVKGETVEELAGMAEAMRERALRLHSRYLQFIDTAGTGSSSVKTFNVSTAAAFVIAGAGLPVAKHGSRAATS
;
A
#
# COMPACT_ATOMS: atom_id res chain seq x y z
N MET A 1 46.88 -14.46 65.75
CA MET A 1 47.23 -13.33 64.87
C MET A 1 45.92 -12.77 64.37
N ASN A 2 45.35 -11.77 65.04
CA ASN A 2 45.60 -10.33 64.82
C ASN A 2 45.34 -10.02 63.33
N SER A 3 44.48 -9.09 62.91
CA SER A 3 44.01 -7.81 63.47
C SER A 3 42.81 -7.37 62.57
N GLU A 4 41.76 -6.72 63.09
CA GLU A 4 41.44 -5.26 62.92
C GLU A 4 41.42 -4.78 61.45
N GLU A 5 40.46 -4.02 60.90
CA GLU A 5 39.76 -2.82 61.41
C GLU A 5 38.69 -2.41 60.35
N SER A 6 37.40 -2.27 60.71
CA SER A 6 36.61 -1.04 60.88
C SER A 6 36.40 -0.09 59.68
N LYS A 7 35.12 0.22 59.39
CA LYS A 7 34.48 1.56 59.24
C LYS A 7 33.04 1.38 58.73
N ASN A 8 32.02 1.63 59.57
CA ASN A 8 31.30 2.90 59.80
C ASN A 8 30.28 3.24 58.70
N ASP A 9 28.98 3.18 59.02
CA ASP A 9 28.12 4.37 59.19
C ASP A 9 26.67 3.93 59.50
N SER A 10 26.18 4.13 60.73
CA SER A 10 25.53 5.36 61.22
C SER A 10 24.09 5.50 60.72
N ALA A 11 23.14 4.85 61.41
CA ALA A 11 21.70 5.08 61.27
C ALA A 11 21.28 6.28 62.14
N PRO A 12 20.51 7.25 61.64
CA PRO A 12 19.97 8.31 62.47
C PRO A 12 18.59 7.94 63.03
N GLY A 13 18.52 7.91 64.36
CA GLY A 13 17.53 8.57 65.21
C GLY A 13 16.06 8.52 64.81
N CYS A 14 15.29 7.71 65.54
CA CYS A 14 13.84 7.82 65.64
C CYS A 14 13.52 8.84 66.74
N ASP A 15 13.12 10.06 66.36
CA ASP A 15 12.58 11.06 67.29
C ASP A 15 11.08 11.27 67.01
N ALA A 16 10.28 10.93 68.01
CA ALA A 16 8.85 11.09 68.02
C ALA A 16 8.49 12.59 68.18
N ALA A 17 7.89 13.18 67.13
CA ALA A 17 7.23 14.48 67.22
C ALA A 17 5.74 14.31 66.89
N SER A 18 4.92 14.52 67.92
CA SER A 18 3.46 14.49 67.93
C SER A 18 2.85 15.57 67.04
N ALA A 19 2.18 15.16 65.96
CA ALA A 19 1.36 16.05 65.13
C ALA A 19 -0.13 15.88 65.46
N SER A 20 -0.75 16.98 65.87
CA SER A 20 -2.18 17.11 66.19
C SER A 20 -3.09 16.90 64.95
N PRO A 21 -4.27 16.28 65.06
CA PRO A 21 -5.19 16.08 63.94
C PRO A 21 -5.82 17.43 63.53
N ARG A 22 -5.59 17.89 62.30
CA ARG A 22 -6.33 19.03 61.71
C ARG A 22 -7.38 18.52 60.73
N ASP A 23 -8.61 18.94 61.02
CA ASP A 23 -9.87 18.76 60.30
C ASP A 23 -9.76 18.74 58.76
N ILE A 24 -10.31 17.69 58.14
CA ILE A 24 -10.44 17.52 56.67
C ILE A 24 -11.86 17.88 56.22
N THR A 25 -12.47 18.92 56.80
CA THR A 25 -13.82 19.34 56.40
C THR A 25 -13.80 20.46 55.35
N ALA A 26 -14.42 20.15 54.22
CA ALA A 26 -14.94 21.07 53.19
C ALA A 26 -13.95 21.97 52.43
N ARG A 27 -13.41 21.45 51.31
CA ARG A 27 -13.14 22.27 50.12
C ARG A 27 -14.04 21.83 48.99
N SER A 28 -15.10 22.60 48.75
CA SER A 28 -16.00 22.48 47.62
C SER A 28 -15.21 22.72 46.34
N PHE A 29 -14.91 21.66 45.59
CA PHE A 29 -14.28 21.78 44.28
C PHE A 29 -15.36 22.13 43.26
N SER A 30 -15.55 23.42 42.97
CA SER A 30 -16.47 23.84 41.92
C SER A 30 -15.91 23.37 40.57
N LEU A 31 -16.58 22.40 39.95
CA LEU A 31 -16.31 22.00 38.57
C LEU A 31 -16.50 23.21 37.67
N LEU A 32 -15.40 23.74 37.12
CA LEU A 32 -15.48 24.70 36.03
C LEU A 32 -16.14 24.02 34.83
N PRO A 33 -17.05 24.70 34.10
CA PRO A 33 -17.65 24.14 32.90
C PRO A 33 -16.56 23.81 31.88
N THR A 34 -16.62 22.61 31.30
CA THR A 34 -15.72 22.19 30.24
C THR A 34 -15.88 23.13 29.04
N PRO A 35 -14.78 23.66 28.48
CA PRO A 35 -14.87 24.47 27.26
C PRO A 35 -15.47 23.63 26.13
N PRO A 36 -16.26 24.26 25.23
CA PRO A 36 -16.80 23.55 24.07
C PRO A 36 -15.67 22.95 23.24
N ARG A 37 -15.84 21.72 22.76
CA ARG A 37 -14.92 21.09 21.80
C ARG A 37 -14.85 21.95 20.55
N THR A 38 -13.70 22.55 20.29
CA THR A 38 -13.42 23.31 19.06
C THR A 38 -12.98 22.41 17.90
N ASP A 39 -13.40 21.13 17.93
CA ASP A 39 -12.95 20.10 17.01
C ASP A 39 -13.75 20.10 15.69
N GLU A 40 -14.54 21.14 15.41
CA GLU A 40 -15.08 21.41 14.08
C GLU A 40 -13.99 21.95 13.16
N VAL A 41 -12.93 21.16 12.99
CA VAL A 41 -12.09 21.23 11.81
C VAL A 41 -12.98 20.81 10.66
N SER A 42 -13.31 21.77 9.79
CA SER A 42 -13.95 21.55 8.49
C SER A 42 -13.34 20.31 7.85
N ARG A 43 -14.04 19.18 7.91
CA ARG A 43 -13.62 17.98 7.21
C ARG A 43 -13.74 18.29 5.74
N GLU A 44 -12.61 18.63 5.13
CA GLU A 44 -12.44 18.53 3.71
C GLU A 44 -12.81 17.09 3.35
N VAL A 45 -13.99 16.93 2.75
CA VAL A 45 -14.49 15.63 2.31
C VAL A 45 -13.50 15.19 1.24
N THR A 46 -12.58 14.31 1.62
CA THR A 46 -11.73 13.60 0.68
C THR A 46 -12.61 13.03 -0.42
N PRO A 47 -12.15 13.02 -1.70
CA PRO A 47 -12.95 12.49 -2.79
C PRO A 47 -13.46 11.12 -2.36
N VAL A 48 -14.78 10.96 -2.29
CA VAL A 48 -15.39 9.67 -1.98
C VAL A 48 -14.90 8.75 -3.09
N GLY A 49 -13.90 7.92 -2.77
CA GLY A 49 -13.14 7.19 -3.77
C GLY A 49 -14.02 6.29 -4.64
N ASP A 50 -13.45 5.76 -5.71
CA ASP A 50 -14.20 5.06 -6.76
C ASP A 50 -15.08 3.92 -6.20
N LEU A 51 -16.40 4.06 -6.37
CA LEU A 51 -17.40 3.15 -5.80
C LEU A 51 -17.40 1.78 -6.49
N ASP A 52 -17.12 1.76 -7.79
CA ASP A 52 -17.09 0.54 -8.59
C ASP A 52 -15.86 -0.27 -8.25
N LEU A 53 -14.71 0.40 -8.09
CA LEU A 53 -13.49 -0.23 -7.59
C LEU A 53 -13.70 -0.83 -6.20
N ARG A 54 -14.37 -0.11 -5.30
CA ARG A 54 -14.70 -0.63 -3.97
C ARG A 54 -15.58 -1.87 -4.04
N LYS A 55 -16.64 -1.84 -4.87
CA LYS A 55 -17.58 -2.95 -5.03
C LYS A 55 -16.89 -4.21 -5.58
N ALA A 56 -16.07 -4.05 -6.61
CA ALA A 56 -15.29 -5.14 -7.19
C ALA A 56 -14.28 -5.71 -6.17
N THR A 57 -13.56 -4.84 -5.46
CA THR A 57 -12.61 -5.25 -4.41
C THR A 57 -13.28 -6.10 -3.34
N LEU A 58 -14.46 -5.69 -2.84
CA LEU A 58 -15.20 -6.47 -1.84
C LEU A 58 -15.65 -7.85 -2.34
N ARG A 59 -15.94 -7.99 -3.64
CA ARG A 59 -16.26 -9.29 -4.25
C ARG A 59 -15.02 -10.18 -4.32
N LEU A 60 -13.90 -9.63 -4.77
CA LEU A 60 -12.62 -10.33 -4.83
C LEU A 60 -12.18 -10.78 -3.41
N MET A 61 -12.38 -9.94 -2.39
CA MET A 61 -12.06 -10.27 -0.98
C MET A 61 -12.84 -11.48 -0.46
N ARG A 62 -14.02 -11.75 -1.00
CA ARG A 62 -14.86 -12.90 -0.63
C ARG A 62 -14.53 -14.15 -1.47
N GLY A 63 -13.47 -14.11 -2.28
CA GLY A 63 -13.10 -15.18 -3.21
C GLY A 63 -13.96 -15.23 -4.47
N GLY A 64 -14.80 -14.22 -4.72
CA GLY A 64 -15.61 -14.15 -5.93
C GLY A 64 -14.78 -13.74 -7.13
N ASN A 65 -15.00 -14.38 -8.27
CA ASN A 65 -14.36 -14.01 -9.54
C ASN A 65 -15.17 -12.93 -10.26
N LEU A 66 -14.48 -12.11 -11.05
CA LEU A 66 -15.10 -11.19 -12.01
C LEU A 66 -15.22 -11.89 -13.37
N SER A 67 -16.33 -11.64 -14.07
CA SER A 67 -16.41 -11.93 -15.50
C SER A 67 -15.46 -11.03 -16.29
N ARG A 68 -15.19 -11.38 -17.55
CA ARG A 68 -14.34 -10.58 -18.44
C ARG A 68 -14.77 -9.11 -18.51
N ALA A 69 -16.06 -8.84 -18.72
CA ALA A 69 -16.60 -7.47 -18.78
C ALA A 69 -16.49 -6.75 -17.43
N GLU A 70 -16.66 -7.46 -16.30
CA GLU A 70 -16.47 -6.88 -14.97
C GLU A 70 -14.99 -6.56 -14.71
N ALA A 71 -14.07 -7.38 -15.21
CA ALA A 71 -12.63 -7.18 -15.06
C ALA A 71 -12.11 -6.00 -15.92
N GLU A 72 -12.68 -5.81 -17.11
CA GLU A 72 -12.45 -4.63 -17.95
C GLU A 72 -12.85 -3.34 -17.21
N ASN A 73 -14.07 -3.31 -16.64
CA ASN A 73 -14.56 -2.20 -15.83
C ASN A 73 -13.72 -2.00 -14.57
N PHE A 74 -13.29 -3.08 -13.91
CA PHE A 74 -12.41 -3.04 -12.75
C PHE A 74 -11.08 -2.38 -13.07
N LEU A 75 -10.45 -2.70 -14.20
CA LEU A 75 -9.23 -2.00 -14.61
C LEU A 75 -9.52 -0.53 -14.96
N GLY A 76 -10.66 -0.25 -15.60
CA GLY A 76 -11.10 1.11 -15.85
C GLY A 76 -11.20 1.94 -14.57
N ALA A 77 -11.77 1.37 -13.51
CA ALA A 77 -11.89 1.99 -12.20
C ALA A 77 -10.54 2.12 -11.48
N LEU A 78 -9.64 1.12 -11.62
CA LEU A 78 -8.25 1.20 -11.11
C LEU A 78 -7.46 2.38 -11.71
N LEU A 79 -7.67 2.67 -13.00
CA LEU A 79 -6.98 3.73 -13.73
C LEU A 79 -7.70 5.09 -13.67
N ASN A 80 -8.85 5.16 -12.97
CA ASN A 80 -9.62 6.38 -12.83
C ASN A 80 -8.87 7.36 -11.89
N PRO A 81 -8.68 8.64 -12.27
CA PRO A 81 -8.09 9.65 -11.38
C PRO A 81 -8.83 9.82 -10.04
N GLY A 82 -10.11 9.42 -9.97
CA GLY A 82 -10.89 9.43 -8.72
C GLY A 82 -10.64 8.23 -7.79
N ALA A 83 -9.90 7.21 -8.23
CA ALA A 83 -9.49 6.11 -7.38
C ALA A 83 -8.33 6.55 -6.48
N THR A 84 -8.51 6.37 -5.17
CA THR A 84 -7.45 6.67 -4.20
C THR A 84 -6.36 5.60 -4.22
N ASP A 85 -5.13 5.98 -3.87
CA ASP A 85 -4.01 5.04 -3.75
C ASP A 85 -4.32 3.87 -2.82
N ALA A 86 -5.06 4.14 -1.73
CA ALA A 86 -5.48 3.11 -0.78
C ALA A 86 -6.44 2.09 -1.43
N GLN A 87 -7.36 2.53 -2.29
CA GLN A 87 -8.26 1.62 -3.00
C GLN A 87 -7.52 0.83 -4.07
N VAL A 88 -6.62 1.46 -4.82
CA VAL A 88 -5.78 0.79 -5.82
C VAL A 88 -4.93 -0.27 -5.15
N ALA A 89 -4.23 0.06 -4.07
CA ALA A 89 -3.41 -0.87 -3.32
C ALA A 89 -4.24 -2.04 -2.76
N ALA A 90 -5.41 -1.76 -2.17
CA ALA A 90 -6.30 -2.79 -1.64
C ALA A 90 -6.81 -3.73 -2.74
N ALA A 91 -7.24 -3.19 -3.88
CA ALA A 91 -7.73 -3.95 -5.02
C ALA A 91 -6.65 -4.89 -5.58
N LEU A 92 -5.43 -4.38 -5.77
CA LEU A 92 -4.30 -5.18 -6.28
C LEU A 92 -3.85 -6.25 -5.27
N ALA A 93 -3.76 -5.92 -3.99
CA ALA A 93 -3.38 -6.87 -2.95
C ALA A 93 -4.40 -8.01 -2.83
N VAL A 94 -5.69 -7.70 -2.86
CA VAL A 94 -6.76 -8.69 -2.81
C VAL A 94 -6.75 -9.59 -4.05
N LEU A 95 -6.55 -9.02 -5.24
CA LEU A 95 -6.44 -9.82 -6.47
C LEU A 95 -5.26 -10.79 -6.39
N ALA A 96 -4.09 -10.33 -5.91
CA ALA A 96 -2.91 -11.16 -5.74
C ALA A 96 -3.11 -12.29 -4.71
N VAL A 97 -3.82 -12.01 -3.59
CA VAL A 97 -4.11 -13.03 -2.56
C VAL A 97 -5.17 -14.04 -3.03
N LYS A 98 -6.22 -13.58 -3.73
CA LYS A 98 -7.23 -14.46 -4.32
C LYS A 98 -6.62 -15.35 -5.41
N GLY A 99 -5.68 -14.80 -6.17
CA GLY A 99 -5.23 -15.32 -7.46
C GLY A 99 -6.18 -14.89 -8.58
N GLU A 100 -5.60 -14.49 -9.70
CA GLU A 100 -6.34 -14.09 -10.90
C GLU A 100 -6.85 -15.29 -11.71
N THR A 101 -7.96 -15.10 -12.40
CA THR A 101 -8.51 -16.04 -13.38
C THR A 101 -8.18 -15.60 -14.81
N VAL A 102 -8.32 -16.54 -15.76
CA VAL A 102 -8.11 -16.24 -17.19
C VAL A 102 -9.06 -15.14 -17.69
N GLU A 103 -10.33 -15.16 -17.25
CA GLU A 103 -11.31 -14.15 -17.65
C GLU A 103 -10.98 -12.77 -17.07
N GLU A 104 -10.52 -12.72 -15.82
CA GLU A 104 -10.04 -11.49 -15.20
C GLU A 104 -8.85 -10.90 -15.95
N LEU A 105 -7.82 -11.72 -16.21
CA LEU A 105 -6.65 -11.29 -16.97
C LEU A 105 -7.01 -10.82 -18.38
N ALA A 106 -7.89 -11.55 -19.07
CA ALA A 106 -8.27 -11.19 -20.43
C ALA A 106 -9.04 -9.87 -20.49
N GLY A 107 -10.00 -9.65 -19.58
CA GLY A 107 -10.76 -8.40 -19.51
C GLY A 107 -9.90 -7.20 -19.13
N MET A 108 -8.99 -7.37 -18.16
CA MET A 108 -8.01 -6.33 -17.86
C MET A 108 -7.10 -6.03 -19.06
N ALA A 109 -6.62 -7.07 -19.76
CA ALA A 109 -5.79 -6.87 -20.95
C ALA A 109 -6.54 -6.17 -22.09
N GLU A 110 -7.86 -6.40 -22.23
CA GLU A 110 -8.72 -5.67 -23.18
C GLU A 110 -8.80 -4.19 -22.82
N ALA A 111 -9.13 -3.85 -21.57
CA ALA A 111 -9.13 -2.47 -21.09
C ALA A 111 -7.76 -1.77 -21.27
N MET A 112 -6.63 -2.47 -21.07
CA MET A 112 -5.30 -1.93 -21.37
C MET A 112 -5.13 -1.64 -22.86
N ARG A 113 -5.54 -2.58 -23.73
CA ARG A 113 -5.41 -2.45 -25.18
C ARG A 113 -6.26 -1.32 -25.74
N GLU A 114 -7.42 -1.04 -25.17
CA GLU A 114 -8.28 0.07 -25.59
C GLU A 114 -7.68 1.45 -25.26
N ARG A 115 -6.98 1.54 -24.12
CA ARG A 115 -6.34 2.77 -23.65
C ARG A 115 -4.94 2.98 -24.23
N ALA A 116 -4.35 1.95 -24.83
CA ALA A 116 -3.03 2.02 -25.43
C ALA A 116 -3.01 2.95 -26.66
N LEU A 117 -1.95 3.75 -26.78
CA LEU A 117 -1.70 4.55 -27.98
C LEU A 117 -1.53 3.63 -29.20
N ARG A 118 -2.31 3.89 -30.25
CA ARG A 118 -2.21 3.16 -31.51
C ARG A 118 -1.04 3.68 -32.34
N LEU A 119 -0.10 2.78 -32.66
CA LEU A 119 1.04 3.09 -33.52
C LEU A 119 0.73 2.65 -34.95
N HIS A 120 1.00 3.54 -35.92
CA HIS A 120 0.83 3.26 -37.33
C HIS A 120 2.17 2.88 -37.95
N SER A 121 2.19 1.82 -38.75
CA SER A 121 3.41 1.35 -39.42
C SER A 121 3.08 0.71 -40.76
N ARG A 122 4.08 0.67 -41.66
CA ARG A 122 3.99 -0.04 -42.93
C ARG A 122 3.98 -1.57 -42.77
N TYR A 123 4.46 -2.08 -41.64
CA TYR A 123 4.49 -3.51 -41.35
C TYR A 123 3.19 -3.93 -40.66
N LEU A 124 2.61 -5.05 -41.09
CA LEU A 124 1.37 -5.60 -40.54
C LEU A 124 1.60 -6.56 -39.36
N GLN A 125 2.80 -7.12 -39.26
CA GLN A 125 3.17 -8.10 -38.25
C GLN A 125 4.51 -7.71 -37.63
N PHE A 126 4.60 -7.90 -36.31
CA PHE A 126 5.78 -7.62 -35.53
C PHE A 126 6.09 -8.79 -34.62
N ILE A 127 7.38 -8.96 -34.34
CA ILE A 127 7.83 -9.82 -33.26
C ILE A 127 8.00 -8.97 -32.00
N ASP A 128 7.45 -9.46 -30.89
CA ASP A 128 7.74 -8.95 -29.56
C ASP A 128 8.53 -10.00 -28.77
N THR A 129 9.49 -9.53 -27.99
CA THR A 129 10.35 -10.37 -27.15
C THR A 129 10.19 -10.03 -25.68
N ALA A 130 9.21 -9.19 -25.31
CA ALA A 130 8.96 -8.82 -23.92
C ALA A 130 8.72 -10.06 -23.03
N GLY A 131 9.21 -9.96 -21.80
CA GLY A 131 8.96 -10.95 -20.76
C GLY A 131 8.34 -10.26 -19.55
N THR A 132 7.73 -11.05 -18.67
CA THR A 132 7.10 -10.55 -17.43
C THR A 132 8.10 -9.99 -16.43
N GLY A 133 9.39 -10.32 -16.56
CA GLY A 133 10.47 -9.79 -15.72
C GLY A 133 10.58 -10.42 -14.33
N SER A 134 9.79 -11.45 -14.01
CA SER A 134 9.76 -12.13 -12.71
C SER A 134 10.84 -13.21 -12.52
N SER A 135 11.95 -13.14 -13.27
CA SER A 135 13.02 -14.13 -13.15
C SER A 135 13.90 -13.83 -11.93
N SER A 136 14.23 -14.86 -11.16
CA SER A 136 15.12 -14.77 -9.98
C SER A 136 16.58 -14.52 -10.35
N VAL A 137 16.94 -14.73 -11.62
CA VAL A 137 18.29 -14.52 -12.15
C VAL A 137 18.37 -13.12 -12.76
N LYS A 138 19.31 -12.30 -12.27
CA LYS A 138 19.68 -11.04 -12.92
C LYS A 138 20.40 -11.34 -14.24
N THR A 139 19.63 -11.56 -15.30
CA THR A 139 20.16 -11.58 -16.66
C THR A 139 20.36 -10.13 -17.10
N PHE A 140 21.38 -9.88 -17.93
CA PHE A 140 21.37 -8.67 -18.76
C PHE A 140 20.10 -8.68 -19.64
N ASN A 141 19.80 -7.59 -20.35
CA ASN A 141 18.58 -7.49 -21.16
C ASN A 141 18.60 -8.43 -22.39
N VAL A 142 18.56 -9.75 -22.18
CA VAL A 142 18.62 -10.81 -23.19
C VAL A 142 17.51 -10.63 -24.20
N SER A 143 16.30 -10.29 -23.74
CA SER A 143 15.18 -10.03 -24.65
C SER A 143 15.39 -8.81 -25.55
N THR A 144 16.11 -7.79 -25.06
CA THR A 144 16.50 -6.63 -25.87
C THR A 144 17.59 -7.00 -26.86
N ALA A 145 18.59 -7.79 -26.46
CA ALA A 145 19.60 -8.29 -27.37
C ALA A 145 18.98 -9.15 -28.49
N ALA A 146 18.05 -10.05 -28.13
CA ALA A 146 17.30 -10.85 -29.08
C ALA A 146 16.51 -9.99 -30.08
N ALA A 147 15.87 -8.90 -29.61
CA ALA A 147 15.17 -7.95 -30.48
C ALA A 147 16.11 -7.35 -31.56
N PHE A 148 17.33 -6.97 -31.19
CA PHE A 148 18.31 -6.46 -32.17
C PHE A 148 18.77 -7.53 -33.16
N VAL A 149 19.00 -8.77 -32.71
CA VAL A 149 19.38 -9.88 -33.60
C VAL A 149 18.27 -10.16 -34.63
N ILE A 150 17.01 -10.22 -34.19
CA ILE A 150 15.85 -10.45 -35.07
C ILE A 150 15.69 -9.30 -36.08
N ALA A 151 15.84 -8.05 -35.62
CA ALA A 151 15.81 -6.89 -36.50
C ALA A 151 16.96 -6.91 -37.52
N GLY A 152 18.17 -7.34 -37.11
CA GLY A 152 19.32 -7.53 -37.99
C GLY A 152 19.11 -8.60 -39.06
N ALA A 153 18.24 -9.58 -38.80
CA ALA A 153 17.80 -10.57 -39.78
C ALA A 153 16.73 -10.04 -40.76
N GLY A 154 16.35 -8.76 -40.66
CA GLY A 154 15.40 -8.10 -41.56
C GLY A 154 13.92 -8.23 -41.16
N LEU A 155 13.63 -8.75 -39.97
CA LEU A 155 12.25 -8.92 -39.49
C LEU A 155 11.80 -7.71 -38.65
N PRO A 156 10.54 -7.24 -38.80
CA PRO A 156 10.03 -6.14 -37.97
C PRO A 156 9.89 -6.54 -36.50
N VAL A 157 10.46 -5.73 -35.61
CA VAL A 157 10.39 -5.94 -34.16
C VAL A 157 9.73 -4.73 -33.50
N ALA A 158 8.74 -4.99 -32.65
CA ALA A 158 8.13 -3.98 -31.79
C ALA A 158 8.16 -4.50 -30.35
N LYS A 159 9.14 -4.03 -29.58
CA LYS A 159 9.35 -4.45 -28.19
C LYS A 159 8.75 -3.42 -27.24
N HIS A 160 7.87 -3.86 -26.34
CA HIS A 160 7.51 -3.04 -25.18
C HIS A 160 8.50 -3.30 -24.02
N GLY A 161 8.67 -2.29 -23.16
CA GLY A 161 9.58 -2.37 -22.02
C GLY A 161 9.16 -1.42 -20.91
N SER A 162 9.51 -1.79 -19.68
CA SER A 162 9.38 -0.93 -18.50
C SER A 162 10.76 -0.63 -17.94
N ARG A 163 10.86 0.37 -17.07
CA ARG A 163 12.07 0.58 -16.26
C ARG A 163 12.21 -0.56 -15.26
N ALA A 164 13.43 -0.85 -14.83
CA ALA A 164 13.66 -1.83 -13.77
C ALA A 164 12.86 -1.43 -12.52
N ALA A 165 12.00 -2.33 -12.04
CA ALA A 165 11.17 -2.10 -10.86
C ALA A 165 11.96 -2.23 -9.54
N THR A 166 13.16 -2.78 -9.59
CA THR A 166 14.08 -2.93 -8.46
C THR A 166 15.47 -2.43 -8.86
N SER A 167 15.94 -1.37 -8.20
CA SER A 167 17.35 -0.93 -8.20
C SER A 167 18.16 -1.75 -7.22
#